data_AF-A0A9D7GHT3-F1
#
_entry.id   AF-A0A9D7GHT3-F1
#
_cell.length_a   1.000
_cell.length_b   1.000
_cell.length_c   1.000
_cell.angle_alpha   90.00
_cell.angle_beta   90.00
_cell.angle_gamma   90.00
#
_symmetry.space_group_name_H-M   'P 1'
#
loop_
_entity.id
_entity.type
_entity.pdbx_description
1 polymer ?
#
loop_
_entity_poly.entity_id
_entity_poly.type
_entity_poly.pdbx_seq_one_letter_code
_entity_poly.pdbx_strand_id
1 'polypeptide(L)'
;MACSPPSGYVADNTDCNDNNVLINPGATEICNGLDDDCDGGVDEGVQNTYYADADNDSYGDATVTTMACSPPSGYVTDNTDCNDNNVLVNPGATEICNGLDDDCDGGVDEGVQNTYYADADNDSYGDATVTTMACSPPSGYVADNTGLQR
;
A
#
# COMPACT_ATOMS: atom_id res chain seq x y z
N MET A 1 61.94 -20.58 7.15
CA MET A 1 60.59 -20.26 6.64
C MET A 1 59.80 -19.73 7.81
N ALA A 2 59.45 -18.45 7.79
CA ALA A 2 58.58 -17.86 8.80
C ALA A 2 57.13 -18.17 8.41
N CYS A 3 56.40 -18.87 9.28
CA CYS A 3 54.97 -19.17 9.12
C CYS A 3 54.07 -18.17 9.87
N SER A 4 54.63 -17.05 10.32
CA SER A 4 53.88 -15.99 11.01
C SER A 4 53.97 -14.70 10.20
N PRO A 5 52.84 -14.04 9.91
CA PRO A 5 52.86 -12.75 9.23
C PRO A 5 53.64 -11.71 10.07
N PRO A 6 54.30 -10.71 9.42
CA PRO A 6 54.96 -9.63 10.13
C PRO A 6 53.99 -8.89 11.06
N SER A 7 54.51 -8.24 12.11
CA SER A 7 53.68 -7.45 13.03
C SER A 7 52.86 -6.42 12.26
N GLY A 8 51.53 -6.43 12.44
CA GLY A 8 50.60 -5.54 11.74
C GLY A 8 50.03 -6.09 10.43
N TYR A 9 50.34 -7.35 10.06
CA TYR A 9 49.80 -8.01 8.88
C TYR A 9 48.98 -9.24 9.26
N VAL A 10 47.90 -9.48 8.55
CA VAL A 10 47.09 -10.70 8.60
C VAL A 10 47.18 -11.44 7.25
N ALA A 11 46.93 -12.74 7.25
CA ALA A 11 46.96 -13.56 6.02
C ALA A 11 45.65 -13.50 5.23
N ASP A 12 44.57 -13.12 5.92
CA ASP A 12 43.27 -12.86 5.32
C ASP A 12 43.31 -11.49 4.62
N ASN A 13 42.85 -11.43 3.37
CA ASN A 13 42.85 -10.24 2.54
C ASN A 13 41.43 -9.82 2.11
N THR A 14 40.41 -10.26 2.86
CA THR A 14 39.00 -9.97 2.57
C THR A 14 38.52 -8.66 3.20
N ASP A 15 39.34 -8.02 4.04
CA ASP A 15 39.12 -6.64 4.51
C ASP A 15 39.18 -5.66 3.32
N CYS A 16 38.04 -5.03 3.02
CA CYS A 16 37.90 -4.07 1.94
C CYS A 16 38.30 -2.64 2.36
N ASN A 17 38.56 -2.38 3.64
CA ASN A 17 39.02 -1.08 4.15
C ASN A 17 39.94 -1.18 5.39
N ASP A 18 41.23 -1.40 5.16
CA ASP A 18 42.31 -1.44 6.19
C ASP A 18 42.37 -0.20 7.13
N ASN A 19 41.74 0.92 6.78
CA ASN A 19 41.73 2.13 7.59
C ASN A 19 40.48 2.27 8.48
N ASN A 20 39.51 1.36 8.38
CA ASN A 20 38.28 1.39 9.16
C ASN A 20 37.92 0.02 9.73
N VAL A 21 38.12 -0.13 11.04
CA VAL A 21 37.80 -1.37 11.77
C VAL A 21 36.32 -1.77 11.73
N LEU A 22 35.41 -0.86 11.34
CA LEU A 22 33.99 -1.16 11.20
C LEU A 22 33.63 -1.75 9.83
N ILE A 23 34.54 -1.72 8.85
CA ILE A 23 34.32 -2.25 7.51
C ILE A 23 35.21 -3.47 7.33
N ASN A 24 34.63 -4.66 7.38
CA ASN A 24 35.33 -5.95 7.30
C ASN A 24 34.31 -7.10 7.13
N PRO A 25 34.73 -8.29 6.64
CA PRO A 25 33.91 -9.50 6.46
C PRO A 25 32.99 -9.96 7.59
N GLY A 26 33.20 -9.48 8.82
CA GLY A 26 32.39 -9.84 9.99
C GLY A 26 31.58 -8.67 10.54
N ALA A 27 31.59 -7.52 9.88
CA ALA A 27 30.75 -6.39 10.23
C ALA A 27 29.27 -6.73 9.98
N THR A 28 28.39 -5.91 10.55
CA THR A 28 26.96 -5.94 10.23
C THR A 28 26.68 -4.71 9.41
N GLU A 29 26.03 -4.89 8.28
CA GLU A 29 25.53 -3.79 7.47
C GLU A 29 24.77 -2.77 8.31
N ILE A 30 25.06 -1.50 8.05
CA ILE A 30 24.28 -0.38 8.54
C ILE A 30 24.00 0.56 7.38
N CYS A 31 22.79 1.13 7.35
CA CYS A 31 22.36 2.00 6.26
C CYS A 31 23.17 3.32 6.22
N ASN A 32 24.34 3.29 5.58
CA ASN A 32 25.33 4.36 5.55
C ASN A 32 25.88 4.62 4.13
N GLY A 33 25.49 3.82 3.14
CA GLY A 33 25.93 3.93 1.75
C GLY A 33 27.28 3.29 1.47
N LEU A 34 27.76 2.41 2.34
CA LEU A 34 29.00 1.65 2.23
C LEU A 34 28.69 0.14 2.29
N ASP A 35 29.64 -0.64 1.78
CA ASP A 35 29.73 -2.09 1.97
C ASP A 35 30.49 -2.30 3.30
N ASP A 36 29.77 -2.52 4.40
CA ASP A 36 30.39 -2.65 5.72
C ASP A 36 30.92 -4.07 5.91
N ASP A 37 30.24 -5.10 5.40
CA ASP A 37 30.63 -6.50 5.53
C ASP A 37 31.50 -7.04 4.39
N CYS A 38 31.88 -6.20 3.43
CA CYS A 38 32.77 -6.53 2.32
C CYS A 38 32.27 -7.70 1.44
N ASP A 39 30.96 -7.96 1.38
CA ASP A 39 30.38 -9.02 0.54
C ASP A 39 30.11 -8.56 -0.91
N GLY A 40 30.26 -7.26 -1.18
CA GLY A 40 30.05 -6.61 -2.48
C GLY A 40 28.64 -6.02 -2.66
N GLY A 41 27.77 -6.17 -1.68
CA GLY A 41 26.54 -5.42 -1.51
C GLY A 41 26.80 -4.05 -0.88
N VAL A 42 25.79 -3.18 -0.92
CA VAL A 42 25.80 -1.90 -0.18
C VAL A 42 24.46 -1.81 0.51
N ASP A 43 24.49 -1.68 1.83
CA ASP A 43 23.30 -1.58 2.69
C ASP A 43 22.29 -2.74 2.46
N GLU A 44 22.73 -3.94 2.09
CA GLU A 44 21.86 -5.09 1.90
C GLU A 44 21.30 -5.58 3.24
N GLY A 45 20.05 -6.07 3.21
CA GLY A 45 19.37 -6.55 4.42
C GLY A 45 18.97 -5.47 5.44
N VAL A 46 19.39 -4.21 5.26
CA VAL A 46 19.03 -3.08 6.14
C VAL A 46 18.12 -2.03 5.51
N GLN A 47 17.88 -2.12 4.20
CA GLN A 47 16.94 -1.26 3.48
C GLN A 47 15.48 -1.63 3.76
N ASN A 48 14.60 -0.63 3.73
CA ASN A 48 13.15 -0.81 3.74
C ASN A 48 12.59 -0.71 2.32
N THR A 49 11.49 -1.42 2.08
CA THR A 49 10.67 -1.20 0.88
C THR A 49 9.81 0.05 1.08
N TYR A 50 9.80 0.91 0.06
CA TYR A 50 8.90 2.04 -0.06
C TYR A 50 8.09 1.93 -1.35
N TYR A 51 6.93 2.55 -1.37
CA TYR A 51 5.90 2.47 -2.41
C TYR A 51 5.66 3.87 -2.97
N ALA A 52 5.50 3.99 -4.28
CA ALA A 52 5.27 5.29 -4.90
C ALA A 52 3.94 5.88 -4.42
N ASP A 53 3.94 7.19 -4.15
CA ASP A 53 2.77 8.00 -3.78
C ASP A 53 2.70 9.15 -4.81
N ALA A 54 2.04 8.89 -5.93
CA ALA A 54 2.04 9.77 -7.09
C ALA A 54 0.98 10.87 -6.98
N ASP A 55 -0.10 10.66 -6.22
CA ASP A 55 -1.13 11.67 -5.99
C ASP A 55 -0.97 12.47 -4.68
N ASN A 56 -0.04 12.06 -3.82
CA ASN A 56 0.36 12.72 -2.56
C ASN A 56 -0.68 12.64 -1.44
N ASP A 57 -1.35 11.50 -1.28
CA ASP A 57 -2.30 11.25 -0.21
C ASP A 57 -1.73 10.46 0.99
N SER A 58 -0.44 10.10 0.92
CA SER A 58 0.32 9.32 1.91
C SER A 58 0.10 7.81 1.91
N TYR A 59 -0.68 7.29 0.97
CA TYR A 59 -0.76 5.86 0.66
C TYR A 59 0.02 5.60 -0.63
N GLY A 60 0.48 4.36 -0.83
CA GLY A 60 1.36 4.06 -1.96
C GLY A 60 0.94 2.85 -2.77
N ASP A 61 1.33 2.84 -4.05
CA ASP A 61 1.09 1.75 -4.98
C ASP A 61 1.97 0.53 -4.63
N ALA A 62 1.33 -0.56 -4.20
CA ALA A 62 1.98 -1.83 -3.88
C ALA A 62 2.81 -2.43 -5.03
N THR A 63 2.57 -2.02 -6.27
CA THR A 63 3.23 -2.52 -7.48
C THR A 63 4.44 -1.69 -7.90
N VAL A 64 4.56 -0.46 -7.40
CA VAL A 64 5.67 0.45 -7.72
C VAL A 64 6.54 0.64 -6.48
N THR A 65 7.53 -0.25 -6.33
CA THR A 65 8.38 -0.31 -5.14
C THR A 65 9.82 0.14 -5.39
N THR A 66 10.46 0.68 -4.36
CA THR A 66 11.91 0.87 -4.30
C THR A 66 12.45 0.45 -2.93
N MET A 67 13.72 0.08 -2.85
CA MET A 67 14.40 -0.16 -1.57
C MET A 67 15.32 1.01 -1.26
N ALA A 68 15.29 1.48 -0.01
CA ALA A 68 16.18 2.55 0.45
C ALA A 68 16.35 2.52 1.97
N CYS A 69 17.32 3.28 2.47
CA CYS A 69 17.53 3.52 3.90
C CYS A 69 16.50 4.46 4.53
N SER A 70 15.95 5.35 3.72
CA SER A 70 14.99 6.38 4.11
C SER A 70 14.01 6.61 2.96
N PRO A 71 12.78 7.10 3.23
CA PRO A 71 11.78 7.32 2.19
C PRO A 71 12.32 8.23 1.08
N PRO A 72 12.39 7.77 -0.17
CA PRO A 72 12.68 8.64 -1.30
C PRO A 72 11.56 9.67 -1.51
N SER A 73 11.85 10.75 -2.24
CA SER A 73 10.82 11.74 -2.60
C SER A 73 9.72 11.08 -3.43
N GLY A 74 8.45 11.27 -3.04
CA GLY A 74 7.29 10.67 -3.70
C GLY A 74 7.11 9.18 -3.40
N TYR A 75 7.67 8.71 -2.28
CA TYR A 75 7.49 7.35 -1.80
C TYR A 75 7.16 7.32 -0.31
N VAL A 76 6.29 6.38 0.07
CA VAL A 76 5.83 6.15 1.45
C VAL A 76 6.04 4.70 1.87
N THR A 77 5.90 4.40 3.16
CA THR A 77 6.00 3.01 3.67
C THR A 77 4.70 2.24 3.54
N ASP A 78 3.60 2.95 3.38
CA ASP A 78 2.27 2.36 3.21
C ASP A 78 2.09 1.88 1.77
N ASN A 79 1.39 0.76 1.58
CA ASN A 79 1.19 0.12 0.28
C ASN A 79 -0.26 -0.21 -0.01
N THR A 80 -1.19 0.49 0.66
CA THR A 80 -2.60 0.14 0.67
C THR A 80 -3.45 0.98 -0.28
N ASP A 81 -2.81 1.79 -1.13
CA ASP A 81 -3.52 2.57 -2.14
C ASP A 81 -3.99 1.68 -3.30
N CYS A 82 -5.30 1.73 -3.59
CA CYS A 82 -5.91 1.04 -4.72
C CYS A 82 -5.94 1.90 -6.01
N ASN A 83 -5.70 3.21 -5.91
CA ASN A 83 -5.64 4.14 -7.03
C ASN A 83 -4.72 5.35 -6.78
N ASP A 84 -3.41 5.13 -6.99
CA ASP A 84 -2.29 6.10 -6.90
C ASP A 84 -2.32 7.25 -7.94
N ASN A 85 -3.48 7.54 -8.53
CA ASN A 85 -3.70 8.70 -9.39
C ASN A 85 -4.86 9.57 -8.91
N ASN A 86 -5.45 9.26 -7.76
CA ASN A 86 -6.59 9.96 -7.20
C ASN A 86 -6.55 10.03 -5.67
N VAL A 87 -6.08 11.18 -5.17
CA VAL A 87 -5.97 11.57 -3.74
C VAL A 87 -7.25 11.39 -2.88
N LEU A 88 -8.40 11.13 -3.51
CA LEU A 88 -9.68 10.87 -2.84
C LEU A 88 -10.01 9.38 -2.70
N VAL A 89 -9.20 8.49 -3.29
CA VAL A 89 -9.39 7.05 -3.28
C VAL A 89 -8.23 6.43 -2.51
N ASN A 90 -8.43 6.14 -1.23
CA ASN A 90 -7.44 5.56 -0.34
C ASN A 90 -8.09 4.98 0.93
N PRO A 91 -7.40 4.13 1.70
CA PRO A 91 -7.89 3.54 2.95
C PRO A 91 -8.45 4.47 4.02
N GLY A 92 -8.13 5.77 3.95
CA GLY A 92 -8.64 6.79 4.86
C GLY A 92 -9.84 7.55 4.33
N ALA A 93 -10.26 7.32 3.09
CA ALA A 93 -11.38 7.99 2.47
C ALA A 93 -12.71 7.57 3.12
N THR A 94 -13.74 8.35 2.82
CA THR A 94 -15.12 7.99 3.17
C THR A 94 -15.83 7.72 1.88
N GLU A 95 -16.51 6.57 1.82
CA GLU A 95 -17.37 6.22 0.70
C GLU A 95 -18.31 7.34 0.28
N ILE A 96 -18.38 7.56 -1.02
CA ILE A 96 -19.34 8.44 -1.66
C ILE A 96 -19.99 7.65 -2.77
N CYS A 97 -21.31 7.76 -2.90
CA CYS A 97 -22.08 7.11 -3.95
C CYS A 97 -21.70 7.62 -5.37
N ASN A 98 -20.59 7.13 -5.91
CA ASN A 98 -19.93 7.59 -7.13
C ASN A 98 -19.53 6.42 -8.05
N GLY A 99 -19.70 5.17 -7.61
CA GLY A 99 -19.38 3.96 -8.35
C GLY A 99 -17.90 3.54 -8.28
N LEU A 100 -17.14 4.09 -7.34
CA LEU A 100 -15.77 3.74 -7.00
C LEU A 100 -15.74 3.07 -5.62
N ASP A 101 -14.68 2.31 -5.40
CA ASP A 101 -14.21 1.92 -4.08
C ASP A 101 -13.36 3.09 -3.59
N ASP A 102 -13.93 4.02 -2.82
CA ASP A 102 -13.21 5.22 -2.39
C ASP A 102 -12.27 4.87 -1.23
N ASP A 103 -12.67 3.97 -0.33
CA ASP A 103 -11.88 3.61 0.85
C ASP A 103 -10.98 2.36 0.69
N CYS A 104 -10.87 1.84 -0.54
CA CYS A 104 -10.00 0.71 -0.88
C CYS A 104 -10.25 -0.55 -0.04
N ASP A 105 -11.45 -0.75 0.51
CA ASP A 105 -11.80 -1.94 1.30
C ASP A 105 -12.26 -3.14 0.43
N GLY A 106 -12.42 -2.92 -0.87
CA GLY A 106 -12.88 -3.88 -1.87
C GLY A 106 -14.40 -3.86 -2.11
N GLY A 107 -15.12 -3.00 -1.40
CA GLY A 107 -16.51 -2.64 -1.64
C GLY A 107 -16.64 -1.54 -2.68
N VAL A 108 -17.86 -1.30 -3.15
CA VAL A 108 -18.16 -0.14 -4.01
C VAL A 108 -19.44 0.47 -3.47
N ASP A 109 -19.38 1.74 -3.10
CA ASP A 109 -20.47 2.52 -2.53
C ASP A 109 -21.11 1.86 -1.29
N GLU A 110 -20.39 1.07 -0.50
CA GLU A 110 -20.93 0.42 0.70
C GLU A 110 -21.21 1.44 1.81
N GLY A 111 -22.20 1.14 2.64
CA GLY A 111 -22.63 2.06 3.71
C GLY A 111 -23.34 3.35 3.23
N VAL A 112 -23.25 3.72 1.95
CA VAL A 112 -23.85 4.95 1.38
C VAL A 112 -25.04 4.70 0.45
N GLN A 113 -25.30 3.45 0.08
CA GLN A 113 -26.46 3.06 -0.72
C GLN A 113 -27.78 3.13 0.06
N ASN A 114 -28.87 3.41 -0.66
CA ASN A 114 -30.23 3.33 -0.15
C ASN A 114 -30.90 2.02 -0.57
N THR A 115 -31.81 1.53 0.26
CA THR A 115 -32.69 0.40 -0.09
C THR A 115 -33.84 0.89 -0.96
N TYR A 116 -34.04 0.23 -2.11
CA TYR A 116 -35.18 0.41 -3.00
C TYR A 116 -35.99 -0.89 -3.11
N TYR A 117 -37.27 -0.76 -3.45
CA TYR A 117 -38.29 -1.81 -3.45
C TYR A 117 -38.88 -1.98 -4.84
N ALA A 118 -39.05 -3.22 -5.31
CA ALA A 118 -39.55 -3.47 -6.66
C ALA A 118 -41.00 -2.98 -6.83
N ASP A 119 -41.25 -2.21 -7.89
CA ASP A 119 -42.56 -1.64 -8.27
C ASP A 119 -42.96 -2.20 -9.64
N ALA A 120 -43.77 -3.27 -9.61
CA ALA A 120 -44.13 -4.02 -10.82
C ALA A 120 -45.30 -3.40 -11.59
N ASP A 121 -46.20 -2.70 -10.89
CA ASP A 121 -47.38 -2.05 -11.46
C ASP A 121 -47.22 -0.53 -11.66
N ASN A 122 -46.07 0.03 -11.27
CA ASN A 122 -45.68 1.43 -11.45
C ASN A 122 -46.58 2.41 -10.68
N ASP A 123 -46.99 2.05 -9.47
CA ASP A 123 -47.86 2.89 -8.63
C ASP A 123 -47.08 3.75 -7.62
N SER A 124 -45.74 3.69 -7.67
CA SER A 124 -44.79 4.37 -6.77
C SER A 124 -44.65 3.75 -5.37
N TYR A 125 -45.25 2.58 -5.13
CA TYR A 125 -45.11 1.84 -3.88
C TYR A 125 -44.56 0.44 -4.15
N GLY A 126 -43.38 0.14 -3.61
CA GLY A 126 -42.69 -1.11 -3.90
C GLY A 126 -42.95 -2.22 -2.88
N ASP A 127 -42.66 -3.45 -3.29
CA ASP A 127 -42.74 -4.64 -2.44
C ASP A 127 -41.58 -4.70 -1.43
N ALA A 128 -41.89 -4.59 -0.15
CA ALA A 128 -40.93 -4.68 0.96
C ALA A 128 -40.13 -5.99 1.01
N THR A 129 -40.57 -7.04 0.31
CA THR A 129 -39.88 -8.35 0.27
C THR A 129 -38.90 -8.48 -0.89
N VAL A 130 -38.95 -7.57 -1.86
CA VAL A 130 -38.07 -7.56 -3.04
C VAL A 130 -37.28 -6.26 -3.05
N THR A 131 -36.10 -6.30 -2.42
CA THR A 131 -35.26 -5.12 -2.21
C THR A 131 -33.95 -5.18 -2.99
N THR A 132 -33.42 -4.02 -3.33
CA THR A 132 -32.05 -3.83 -3.81
C THR A 132 -31.41 -2.63 -3.13
N MET A 133 -30.08 -2.62 -2.99
CA MET A 133 -29.32 -1.43 -2.59
C MET A 133 -28.77 -0.75 -3.85
N ALA A 134 -28.81 0.59 -3.88
CA ALA A 134 -28.24 1.39 -4.95
C ALA A 134 -28.07 2.86 -4.51
N CYS A 135 -27.30 3.64 -5.28
CA CYS A 135 -27.18 5.09 -5.07
C CYS A 135 -28.44 5.87 -5.51
N SER A 136 -29.12 5.37 -6.53
CA SER A 136 -30.31 5.98 -7.12
C SER A 136 -31.33 4.88 -7.46
N PRO A 137 -32.64 5.19 -7.54
CA PRO A 137 -33.66 4.18 -7.78
C PRO A 137 -33.41 3.45 -9.11
N PRO A 138 -33.17 2.14 -9.08
CA PRO A 138 -33.04 1.36 -10.31
C PRO A 138 -34.37 1.31 -11.08
N SER A 139 -34.30 0.96 -12.37
CA SER A 139 -35.52 0.78 -13.17
C SER A 139 -36.44 -0.28 -12.56
N GLY A 140 -37.71 0.09 -12.35
CA GLY A 140 -38.71 -0.80 -11.73
C GLY A 140 -38.58 -0.90 -10.21
N TYR A 141 -37.87 0.03 -9.56
CA TYR A 141 -37.75 0.12 -8.11
C TYR A 141 -38.03 1.55 -7.61
N VAL A 142 -38.57 1.65 -6.40
CA VAL A 142 -38.94 2.91 -5.73
C VAL A 142 -38.47 2.92 -4.28
N ALA A 143 -38.37 4.09 -3.65
CA ALA A 143 -37.88 4.22 -2.28
C ALA A 143 -38.98 4.02 -1.21
N ASP A 144 -40.25 4.06 -1.61
CA ASP A 144 -41.40 3.94 -0.72
C ASP A 144 -41.92 2.49 -0.70
N ASN A 145 -42.07 1.90 0.49
CA ASN A 145 -42.59 0.54 0.68
C ASN A 145 -43.98 0.51 1.35
N THR A 146 -44.66 1.65 1.43
CA THR A 146 -45.96 1.77 2.12
C THR A 146 -47.15 1.25 1.30
N GLY A 147 -46.88 0.61 0.16
CA GLY A 147 -47.85 -0.10 -0.66
C GLY A 147 -48.44 -1.26 0.11
N LEU A 148 -49.75 -1.21 0.35
CA LEU A 148 -50.49 -2.29 0.99
C LEU A 148 -50.34 -3.55 0.12
N GLN A 149 -49.58 -4.54 0.62
CA GLN A 149 -49.66 -5.91 0.13
C GLN A 149 -51.14 -6.35 0.20
N ARG A 150 -51.83 -6.40 -0.94
CA ARG A 150 -53.18 -6.95 -1.07
C ARG A 150 -53.13 -8.33 -1.67
#